data_AF-A0AAC9BPN3-F1
#
_entry.id   AF-A0AAC9BPN3-F1
#
_cell.length_a   1.000
_cell.length_b   1.000
_cell.length_c   1.000
_cell.angle_alpha   90.00
_cell.angle_beta   90.00
_cell.angle_gamma   90.00
#
_symmetry.space_group_name_H-M   'P 1'
#
loop_
_entity.id
_entity.type
_entity.pdbx_description
1 polymer ?
#
loop_
_entity_poly.entity_id
_entity_poly.type
_entity_poly.pdbx_seq_one_letter_code
_entity_poly.pdbx_strand_id
1 'polypeptide(L)'
;MARSKTSLGWLKRHVNDPYVKQAQKDGYRSRASYKLLEIQEKYKLIRSGMSVVDLGAAPGGWSQVTSRLIGGQGRLIASDILEMDSIPDVTFIQGDFTEDAVLARILEAVGNSQVDLVISDMAPNMSGTPEVDMPKAMFLCELALDLAERILKPGGNFVIKIFQGEGFDVYLKDARRKFDKIQMIKPDSSRGSSREQYMLAWGYRGGDE
;
A
#
# COMPACT_ATOMS: atom_id res chain seq x y z
N MET A 1 -8.46 12.80 31.00
CA MET A 1 -7.22 12.21 30.44
C MET A 1 -6.38 13.31 29.83
N ALA A 2 -5.15 13.51 30.29
CA ALA A 2 -4.28 14.58 29.80
C ALA A 2 -3.76 14.25 28.38
N ARG A 3 -4.08 15.10 27.40
CA ARG A 3 -3.53 15.01 26.04
C ARG A 3 -2.01 15.20 26.08
N SER A 4 -1.24 14.22 25.62
CA SER A 4 0.23 14.29 25.58
C SER A 4 0.69 15.39 24.61
N LYS A 5 1.78 16.11 24.94
CA LYS A 5 2.34 17.19 24.09
C LYS A 5 2.70 16.71 22.66
N THR A 6 3.01 15.43 22.49
CA THR A 6 3.25 14.77 21.19
C THR A 6 1.99 14.71 20.32
N SER A 7 0.81 14.49 20.91
CA SER A 7 -0.49 14.49 20.20
C SER A 7 -0.83 15.86 19.61
N LEU A 8 -0.53 16.95 20.32
CA LEU A 8 -0.75 18.33 19.86
C LEU A 8 0.19 18.73 18.71
N GLY A 9 1.47 18.31 18.78
CA GLY A 9 2.46 18.59 17.73
C GLY A 9 2.22 17.79 16.44
N TRP A 10 1.75 16.55 16.54
CA TRP A 10 1.31 15.77 15.38
C TRP A 10 0.04 16.36 14.76
N LEU A 11 -0.96 16.71 15.57
CA LEU A 11 -2.21 17.30 15.10
C LEU A 11 -1.98 18.66 14.40
N LYS A 12 -1.13 19.53 14.97
CA LYS A 12 -0.79 20.83 14.36
C LYS A 12 -0.04 20.67 13.03
N ARG A 13 0.83 19.65 12.91
CA ARG A 13 1.51 19.33 11.64
C ARG A 13 0.59 18.69 10.61
N HIS A 14 -0.40 17.93 11.05
CA HIS A 14 -1.42 17.32 10.18
C HIS A 14 -2.36 18.38 9.62
N VAL A 15 -2.85 19.30 10.46
CA VAL A 15 -3.77 20.39 10.07
C VAL A 15 -3.10 21.42 9.16
N ASN A 16 -1.79 21.66 9.32
CA ASN A 16 -1.03 22.59 8.48
C ASN A 16 -0.37 21.95 7.25
N ASP A 17 -0.63 20.67 7.00
CA ASP A 17 -0.13 20.01 5.82
C ASP A 17 -0.91 20.47 4.57
N PRO A 18 -0.24 21.07 3.56
CA PRO A 18 -0.92 21.55 2.37
C PRO A 18 -1.67 20.42 1.65
N TYR A 19 -1.14 19.20 1.66
CA TYR A 19 -1.79 18.05 1.01
C TYR A 19 -3.01 17.55 1.76
N VAL A 20 -3.14 17.78 3.07
CA VAL A 20 -4.37 17.44 3.82
C VAL A 20 -5.50 18.39 3.42
N LYS A 21 -5.21 19.70 3.35
CA LYS A 21 -6.19 20.69 2.89
C LYS A 21 -6.56 20.48 1.43
N GLN A 22 -5.58 20.18 0.58
CA GLN A 22 -5.80 19.91 -0.83
C GLN A 22 -6.64 18.64 -1.02
N ALA A 23 -6.36 17.56 -0.26
CA ALA A 23 -7.17 16.33 -0.31
C ALA A 23 -8.64 16.59 0.02
N GLN A 24 -8.91 17.38 1.07
CA GLN A 24 -10.28 17.76 1.43
C GLN A 24 -10.96 18.55 0.31
N LYS A 25 -10.24 19.51 -0.29
CA LYS A 25 -10.75 20.33 -1.40
C LYS A 25 -11.06 19.49 -2.65
N ASP A 26 -10.21 18.52 -2.95
CA ASP A 26 -10.31 17.65 -4.12
C ASP A 26 -11.22 16.43 -3.89
N GLY A 27 -11.79 16.29 -2.68
CA GLY A 27 -12.66 15.18 -2.31
C GLY A 27 -11.94 13.84 -2.16
N TYR A 28 -10.64 13.86 -1.85
CA TYR A 28 -9.86 12.68 -1.50
C TYR A 28 -9.94 12.36 -0.01
N ARG A 29 -10.00 11.07 0.31
CA ARG A 29 -10.10 10.58 1.70
C ARG A 29 -8.83 10.78 2.52
N SER A 30 -7.68 10.88 1.86
CA SER A 30 -6.43 11.17 2.56
C SER A 30 -5.41 11.84 1.65
N ARG A 31 -4.43 12.51 2.25
CA ARG A 31 -3.28 13.03 1.51
C ARG A 31 -2.44 11.94 0.84
N ALA A 32 -2.56 10.68 1.27
CA ALA A 32 -1.82 9.57 0.67
C ALA A 32 -2.30 9.30 -0.77
N SER A 33 -3.52 9.71 -1.12
CA SER A 33 -4.04 9.67 -2.50
C SER A 33 -3.09 10.35 -3.49
N TYR A 34 -2.44 11.46 -3.12
CA TYR A 34 -1.48 12.14 -4.01
C TYR A 34 -0.25 11.29 -4.34
N LYS A 35 0.21 10.46 -3.39
CA LYS A 35 1.33 9.55 -3.65
C LYS A 35 0.99 8.57 -4.76
N LEU A 36 -0.19 7.95 -4.70
CA LEU A 36 -0.64 7.02 -5.72
C LEU A 36 -0.95 7.73 -7.04
N LEU A 37 -1.50 8.95 -7.01
CA LEU A 37 -1.75 9.75 -8.21
C LEU A 37 -0.45 10.11 -8.93
N GLU A 38 0.59 10.55 -8.21
CA GLU A 38 1.92 10.85 -8.79
C GLU A 38 2.57 9.59 -9.38
N ILE A 39 2.48 8.47 -8.67
CA ILE A 39 2.93 7.16 -9.17
C ILE A 39 2.20 6.81 -10.46
N GLN A 40 0.87 6.91 -10.43
CA GLN A 40 0.03 6.58 -11.56
C GLN A 40 0.27 7.51 -12.75
N GLU A 41 0.46 8.81 -12.51
CA GLU A 41 0.71 9.80 -13.55
C GLU A 41 1.96 9.45 -14.35
N LYS A 42 3.03 9.07 -13.65
CA LYS A 42 4.33 8.78 -14.26
C LYS A 42 4.46 7.37 -14.82
N TYR A 43 3.88 6.37 -14.15
CA TYR A 43 4.14 4.96 -14.44
C TYR A 43 2.94 4.20 -15.00
N LYS A 44 1.73 4.78 -14.99
CA LYS A 44 0.51 4.21 -15.61
C LYS A 44 0.25 2.75 -15.21
N LEU A 45 0.40 2.45 -13.92
CA LEU A 45 0.30 1.10 -13.34
C LEU A 45 -1.13 0.55 -13.31
N ILE A 46 -2.11 1.42 -13.05
CA ILE A 46 -3.53 1.08 -12.93
C ILE A 46 -4.22 1.40 -14.25
N ARG A 47 -5.03 0.47 -14.75
CA ARG A 47 -5.81 0.58 -15.98
C ARG A 47 -7.24 0.12 -15.71
N SER A 48 -8.16 0.56 -16.56
CA SER A 48 -9.56 0.14 -16.52
C SER A 48 -9.67 -1.38 -16.54
N GLY A 49 -10.56 -1.94 -15.73
CA GLY A 49 -10.84 -3.38 -15.69
C GLY A 49 -9.85 -4.24 -14.89
N MET A 50 -8.81 -3.69 -14.26
CA MET A 50 -7.86 -4.48 -13.48
C MET A 50 -8.47 -5.04 -12.19
N SER A 51 -8.02 -6.24 -11.80
CA SER A 51 -8.15 -6.77 -10.45
C SER A 51 -6.97 -6.30 -9.60
N VAL A 52 -7.25 -5.59 -8.51
CA VAL A 52 -6.24 -4.98 -7.63
C VAL A 52 -6.47 -5.37 -6.17
N VAL A 53 -5.39 -5.62 -5.43
CA VAL A 53 -5.41 -5.74 -3.97
C VAL A 53 -4.70 -4.55 -3.34
N ASP A 54 -5.34 -3.88 -2.39
CA ASP A 54 -4.83 -2.71 -1.64
C ASP A 54 -4.63 -3.04 -0.16
N LEU A 55 -3.37 -3.06 0.30
CA LEU A 55 -2.99 -3.39 1.67
C LEU A 55 -2.62 -2.14 2.47
N GLY A 56 -3.13 -2.03 3.69
CA GLY A 56 -3.00 -0.80 4.48
C GLY A 56 -3.89 0.31 3.93
N ALA A 57 -5.12 -0.07 3.56
CA ALA A 57 -6.01 0.77 2.78
C ALA A 57 -6.60 1.95 3.57
N ALA A 58 -6.77 1.87 4.89
CA ALA A 58 -7.48 2.87 5.68
C ALA A 58 -6.73 4.22 5.68
N PRO A 59 -7.43 5.36 5.51
CA PRO A 59 -8.88 5.55 5.50
C PRO A 59 -9.54 5.43 4.11
N GLY A 60 -8.89 4.77 3.15
CA GLY A 60 -9.40 4.48 1.80
C GLY A 60 -8.85 5.41 0.72
N GLY A 61 -7.75 6.12 0.98
CA GLY A 61 -7.19 7.10 0.04
C GLY A 61 -6.68 6.46 -1.26
N TRP A 62 -5.95 5.35 -1.16
CA TRP A 62 -5.46 4.60 -2.32
C TRP A 62 -6.60 3.82 -2.98
N SER A 63 -7.41 3.12 -2.20
CA SER A 63 -8.62 2.44 -2.67
C SER A 63 -9.56 3.36 -3.47
N GLN A 64 -9.76 4.61 -3.03
CA GLN A 64 -10.60 5.57 -3.75
C GLN A 64 -10.02 5.96 -5.11
N VAL A 65 -8.70 6.18 -5.18
CA VAL A 65 -8.00 6.47 -6.44
C VAL A 65 -8.07 5.27 -7.37
N THR A 66 -7.76 4.08 -6.86
CA THR A 66 -7.78 2.82 -7.62
C THR A 66 -9.17 2.51 -8.16
N SER A 67 -10.22 2.57 -7.32
CA SER A 67 -11.62 2.34 -7.73
C SER A 67 -12.04 3.24 -8.90
N ARG A 68 -11.70 4.54 -8.85
CA ARG A 68 -11.97 5.48 -9.95
C ARG A 68 -11.24 5.11 -11.24
N LEU A 69 -10.01 4.62 -11.15
CA LEU A 69 -9.17 4.29 -12.31
C LEU A 69 -9.54 2.95 -12.96
N ILE A 70 -9.98 1.95 -12.19
CA ILE A 70 -10.43 0.65 -12.73
C ILE A 70 -11.83 0.75 -13.36
N GLY A 71 -12.60 1.80 -13.05
CA GLY A 71 -13.80 2.19 -13.79
C GLY A 71 -15.00 1.24 -13.65
N GLY A 72 -15.15 0.55 -12.50
CA GLY A 72 -16.29 -0.33 -12.21
C GLY A 72 -16.34 -1.64 -13.02
N GLN A 73 -15.43 -1.84 -13.97
CA GLN A 73 -15.27 -3.08 -14.74
C GLN A 73 -14.19 -4.01 -14.17
N GLY A 74 -13.47 -3.54 -13.16
CA GLY A 74 -12.43 -4.29 -12.46
C GLY A 74 -12.90 -4.77 -11.10
N ARG A 75 -11.96 -5.26 -10.32
CA ARG A 75 -12.18 -5.73 -8.94
C ARG A 75 -11.18 -5.06 -8.02
N LEU A 76 -11.64 -4.55 -6.88
CA LEU A 76 -10.75 -4.04 -5.84
C LEU A 76 -11.05 -4.71 -4.52
N ILE A 77 -10.05 -5.38 -3.96
CA ILE A 77 -10.07 -5.96 -2.62
C ILE A 77 -9.14 -5.12 -1.75
N ALA A 78 -9.64 -4.56 -0.66
CA ALA A 78 -8.87 -3.71 0.24
C ALA A 78 -8.79 -4.36 1.62
N SER A 79 -7.64 -4.25 2.29
CA SER A 79 -7.44 -4.76 3.65
C SER A 79 -6.76 -3.74 4.53
N ASP A 80 -7.26 -3.61 5.76
CA ASP A 80 -6.63 -2.79 6.81
C ASP A 80 -7.06 -3.28 8.20
N ILE A 81 -6.25 -3.01 9.22
CA ILE A 81 -6.61 -3.28 10.62
C ILE A 81 -7.68 -2.30 11.13
N LEU A 82 -7.71 -1.09 10.59
CA LEU A 82 -8.66 -0.03 10.94
C LEU A 82 -9.88 -0.07 10.02
N GLU A 83 -11.03 0.31 10.56
CA GLU A 83 -12.25 0.54 9.77
C GLU A 83 -12.07 1.72 8.80
N MET A 84 -12.78 1.66 7.67
CA MET A 84 -12.96 2.79 6.79
C MET A 84 -14.37 2.82 6.21
N ASP A 85 -14.85 4.01 5.84
CA ASP A 85 -16.13 4.15 5.16
C ASP A 85 -16.16 3.30 3.88
N SER A 86 -17.30 2.72 3.53
CA SER A 86 -17.41 1.92 2.31
C SER A 86 -17.10 2.75 1.06
N ILE A 87 -16.43 2.15 0.08
CA ILE A 87 -16.27 2.68 -1.27
C ILE A 87 -17.09 1.77 -2.20
N PRO A 88 -17.89 2.32 -3.14
CA PRO A 88 -18.61 1.50 -4.11
C PRO A 88 -17.68 0.53 -4.84
N ASP A 89 -18.16 -0.71 -5.01
CA ASP A 89 -17.47 -1.78 -5.74
C ASP A 89 -16.09 -2.17 -5.15
N VAL A 90 -15.88 -1.91 -3.86
CA VAL A 90 -14.70 -2.34 -3.10
C VAL A 90 -15.08 -3.37 -2.05
N THR A 91 -14.47 -4.56 -2.13
CA THR A 91 -14.55 -5.56 -1.07
C THR A 91 -13.55 -5.20 0.02
N PHE A 92 -14.03 -4.79 1.20
CA PHE A 92 -13.16 -4.44 2.32
C PHE A 92 -13.08 -5.57 3.35
N ILE A 93 -11.86 -5.94 3.72
CA ILE A 93 -11.54 -6.96 4.72
C ILE A 93 -10.82 -6.28 5.88
N GLN A 94 -11.54 -6.10 6.99
CA GLN A 94 -10.94 -5.53 8.19
C GLN A 94 -10.24 -6.60 9.03
N GLY A 95 -8.97 -6.39 9.38
CA GLY A 95 -8.22 -7.23 10.32
C GLY A 95 -6.72 -6.96 10.27
N ASP A 96 -6.00 -7.51 11.24
CA ASP A 96 -4.53 -7.45 11.26
C ASP A 96 -3.95 -8.36 10.16
N PHE A 97 -3.24 -7.76 9.21
CA PHE A 97 -2.64 -8.49 8.08
C PHE A 97 -1.56 -9.50 8.52
N THR A 98 -1.08 -9.43 9.76
CA THR A 98 -0.16 -10.42 10.33
C THR A 98 -0.87 -11.71 10.80
N GLU A 99 -2.20 -11.74 10.81
CA GLU A 99 -2.98 -12.91 11.19
C GLU A 99 -3.39 -13.76 9.98
N ASP A 100 -3.19 -15.08 10.09
CA ASP A 100 -3.54 -16.06 9.04
C ASP A 100 -5.03 -15.99 8.65
N ALA A 101 -5.92 -15.65 9.58
CA ALA A 101 -7.34 -15.50 9.32
C ALA A 101 -7.66 -14.36 8.34
N VAL A 102 -6.87 -13.27 8.37
CA VAL A 102 -7.03 -12.15 7.44
C VAL A 102 -6.48 -12.52 6.07
N LEU A 103 -5.32 -13.17 6.03
CA LEU A 103 -4.77 -13.74 4.80
C LEU A 103 -5.76 -14.69 4.13
N ALA A 104 -6.36 -15.63 4.87
CA ALA A 104 -7.34 -16.57 4.35
C ALA A 104 -8.55 -15.88 3.72
N ARG A 105 -9.10 -14.84 4.36
CA ARG A 105 -10.21 -14.06 3.79
C ARG A 105 -9.82 -13.30 2.53
N ILE A 106 -8.60 -12.78 2.45
CA ILE A 106 -8.10 -12.13 1.23
C ILE A 106 -8.01 -13.15 0.10
N LEU A 107 -7.42 -14.32 0.36
CA LEU A 107 -7.31 -15.39 -0.63
C LEU A 107 -8.69 -15.88 -1.08
N GLU A 108 -9.65 -16.01 -0.16
CA GLU A 108 -11.04 -16.35 -0.48
C GLU A 108 -11.70 -15.30 -1.38
N ALA A 109 -11.52 -14.01 -1.06
CA ALA A 109 -12.06 -12.92 -1.88
C ALA A 109 -11.40 -12.82 -3.28
N VAL A 110 -10.12 -13.19 -3.38
CA VAL A 110 -9.41 -13.33 -4.66
C VAL A 110 -9.95 -14.53 -5.45
N GLY A 111 -10.25 -15.64 -4.77
CA GLY A 111 -10.76 -16.87 -5.36
C GLY A 111 -9.79 -17.48 -6.37
N ASN A 112 -10.33 -18.08 -7.43
CA ASN A 112 -9.52 -18.68 -8.50
C ASN A 112 -9.05 -17.66 -9.56
N SER A 113 -9.34 -16.37 -9.37
CA SER A 113 -8.97 -15.32 -10.31
C SER A 113 -7.63 -14.72 -9.93
N GLN A 114 -6.73 -14.56 -10.90
CA GLN A 114 -5.45 -13.91 -10.65
C GLN A 114 -5.60 -12.38 -10.54
N VAL A 115 -4.64 -11.75 -9.86
CA VAL A 115 -4.59 -10.31 -9.59
C VAL A 115 -3.56 -9.64 -10.51
N ASP A 116 -3.93 -8.48 -11.07
CA ASP A 116 -3.06 -7.73 -11.97
C ASP A 116 -2.03 -6.87 -11.23
N LEU A 117 -2.42 -6.35 -10.06
CA LEU A 117 -1.62 -5.44 -9.27
C LEU A 117 -1.90 -5.61 -7.77
N VAL A 118 -0.82 -5.70 -6.98
CA VAL A 118 -0.89 -5.53 -5.53
C VAL A 118 -0.26 -4.18 -5.18
N ILE A 119 -0.96 -3.36 -4.39
CA ILE A 119 -0.45 -2.09 -3.85
C ILE A 119 -0.46 -2.16 -2.32
N SER A 120 0.56 -1.61 -1.68
CA SER A 120 0.67 -1.59 -0.22
C SER A 120 1.21 -0.25 0.28
N ASP A 121 0.43 0.42 1.14
CA ASP A 121 0.87 1.56 1.94
C ASP A 121 0.86 1.21 3.43
N MET A 122 1.06 -0.07 3.78
CA MET A 122 1.16 -0.51 5.17
C MET A 122 2.35 0.13 5.89
N ALA A 123 2.17 0.44 7.17
CA ALA A 123 3.23 0.81 8.09
C ALA A 123 2.85 0.33 9.50
N PRO A 124 3.84 -0.09 10.32
CA PRO A 124 3.56 -0.42 11.71
C PRO A 124 3.22 0.85 12.50
N ASN A 125 2.66 0.67 13.69
CA ASN A 125 2.60 1.73 14.68
C ASN A 125 4.02 2.15 15.06
N MET A 126 4.44 3.31 14.57
CA MET A 126 5.79 3.84 14.78
C MET A 126 5.95 4.28 16.24
N SER A 127 6.88 3.64 16.94
CA SER A 127 7.29 4.03 18.30
C SER A 127 8.19 5.27 18.29
N GLY A 128 8.84 5.55 17.16
CA GLY A 128 9.88 6.58 17.02
C GLY A 128 11.30 6.04 17.28
N THR A 129 11.43 4.77 17.64
CA THR A 129 12.70 4.07 17.85
C THR A 129 12.99 3.18 16.63
N PRO A 130 13.94 3.56 15.75
CA PRO A 130 14.21 2.83 14.52
C PRO A 130 14.50 1.34 14.71
N GLU A 131 15.19 0.97 15.77
CA GLU A 131 15.59 -0.41 16.10
C GLU A 131 14.37 -1.31 16.35
N VAL A 132 13.23 -0.73 16.74
CA VAL A 132 11.95 -1.45 16.94
C VAL A 132 11.05 -1.32 15.71
N ASP A 133 11.05 -0.15 15.08
CA ASP A 133 10.14 0.17 13.98
C ASP A 133 10.55 -0.48 12.65
N MET A 134 11.86 -0.57 12.36
CA MET A 134 12.36 -1.11 11.09
C MET A 134 12.08 -2.61 10.92
N PRO A 135 12.33 -3.49 11.92
CA PRO A 135 12.00 -4.91 11.77
C PRO A 135 10.50 -5.15 11.54
N LYS A 136 9.64 -4.41 12.25
CA LYS A 136 8.17 -4.50 12.07
C LYS A 136 7.73 -4.05 10.68
N ALA A 137 8.32 -2.96 10.18
CA ALA A 137 8.03 -2.47 8.84
C ALA A 137 8.50 -3.46 7.76
N MET A 138 9.67 -4.06 7.94
CA MET A 138 10.20 -5.08 7.02
C MET A 138 9.33 -6.34 7.02
N PHE A 139 8.89 -6.80 8.19
CA PHE A 139 8.01 -7.96 8.30
C PHE A 139 6.69 -7.76 7.52
N LEU A 140 6.08 -6.56 7.60
CA LEU A 140 4.92 -6.23 6.77
C LEU A 140 5.23 -6.23 5.26
N CYS A 141 6.44 -5.83 4.87
CA CYS A 141 6.88 -5.88 3.48
C CYS A 141 7.05 -7.33 2.97
N GLU A 142 7.60 -8.20 3.81
CA GLU A 142 7.77 -9.62 3.54
C GLU A 142 6.41 -10.32 3.38
N LEU A 143 5.46 -10.08 4.30
CA LEU A 143 4.10 -10.61 4.18
C LEU A 143 3.38 -10.12 2.92
N ALA A 144 3.56 -8.85 2.54
CA ALA A 144 2.95 -8.31 1.34
C ALA A 144 3.54 -8.92 0.06
N LEU A 145 4.85 -9.21 0.05
CA LEU A 145 5.52 -9.87 -1.07
C LEU A 145 5.07 -11.34 -1.18
N ASP A 146 5.00 -12.06 -0.06
CA ASP A 146 4.49 -13.43 -0.01
C ASP A 146 3.04 -13.53 -0.49
N LEU A 147 2.16 -12.61 -0.06
CA LEU A 147 0.81 -12.54 -0.62
C LEU A 147 0.87 -12.30 -2.14
N ALA A 148 1.65 -11.33 -2.59
CA ALA A 148 1.75 -10.98 -4.00
C ALA A 148 2.17 -12.19 -4.86
N GLU A 149 3.08 -13.02 -4.38
CA GLU A 149 3.48 -14.26 -5.07
C GLU A 149 2.33 -15.27 -5.21
N ARG A 150 1.45 -15.35 -4.22
CA ARG A 150 0.31 -16.29 -4.23
C ARG A 150 -0.82 -15.86 -5.15
N ILE A 151 -0.99 -14.55 -5.38
CA ILE A 151 -2.19 -14.02 -6.07
C ILE A 151 -1.89 -13.33 -7.40
N LEU A 152 -0.66 -12.86 -7.64
CA LEU A 152 -0.34 -12.17 -8.89
C LEU A 152 -0.33 -13.16 -10.05
N LYS A 153 -0.92 -12.75 -11.17
CA LYS A 153 -0.68 -13.44 -12.44
C LYS A 153 0.76 -13.26 -12.91
N PRO A 154 1.29 -14.17 -13.74
CA PRO A 154 2.48 -13.88 -14.54
C PRO A 154 2.31 -12.57 -15.32
N GLY A 155 3.31 -11.70 -15.25
CA GLY A 155 3.26 -10.33 -15.79
C GLY A 155 2.60 -9.29 -14.87
N GLY A 156 2.08 -9.69 -13.71
CA GLY A 156 1.48 -8.80 -12.71
C GLY A 156 2.50 -7.83 -12.09
N ASN A 157 1.99 -6.76 -11.48
CA ASN A 157 2.83 -5.71 -10.88
C ASN A 157 2.67 -5.65 -9.36
N PHE A 158 3.63 -5.05 -8.69
CA PHE A 158 3.61 -4.84 -7.25
C PHE A 158 4.14 -3.45 -6.88
N VAL A 159 3.45 -2.76 -5.99
CA VAL A 159 3.88 -1.46 -5.44
C VAL A 159 3.83 -1.53 -3.93
N ILE A 160 4.92 -1.15 -3.27
CA ILE A 160 4.95 -1.19 -1.81
C ILE A 160 5.73 -0.01 -1.23
N LYS A 161 5.21 0.56 -0.14
CA LYS A 161 5.96 1.44 0.74
C LYS A 161 7.03 0.64 1.47
N ILE A 162 8.26 1.14 1.44
CA ILE A 162 9.40 0.52 2.10
C ILE A 162 10.30 1.57 2.74
N PHE A 163 10.97 1.17 3.82
CA PHE A 163 11.92 2.00 4.55
C PHE A 163 13.32 1.41 4.37
N GLN A 164 14.31 2.27 4.12
CA GLN A 164 15.70 1.83 4.12
C GLN A 164 16.16 1.56 5.55
N GLY A 165 16.67 0.37 5.78
CA GLY A 165 17.14 -0.10 7.08
C GLY A 165 17.57 -1.56 7.01
N GLU A 166 17.61 -2.20 8.18
CA GLU A 166 17.89 -3.63 8.29
C GLU A 166 16.90 -4.46 7.45
N GLY A 167 17.40 -5.51 6.80
CA GLY A 167 16.62 -6.38 5.91
C GLY A 167 16.37 -5.83 4.49
N PHE A 168 16.55 -4.53 4.24
CA PHE A 168 16.22 -3.91 2.95
C PHE A 168 16.93 -4.56 1.75
N ASP A 169 18.24 -4.79 1.85
CA ASP A 169 19.02 -5.35 0.73
C ASP A 169 18.64 -6.81 0.44
N VAL A 170 18.29 -7.57 1.48
CA VAL A 170 17.82 -8.97 1.35
C VAL A 170 16.47 -8.97 0.66
N TYR A 171 15.54 -8.13 1.12
CA TYR A 171 14.22 -7.96 0.52
C TYR A 171 14.30 -7.53 -0.94
N LEU A 172 15.12 -6.53 -1.25
CA LEU A 172 15.29 -6.04 -2.62
C LEU A 172 15.89 -7.11 -3.54
N LYS A 173 16.85 -7.89 -3.05
CA LYS A 173 17.44 -9.01 -3.80
C LYS A 173 16.39 -10.08 -4.11
N ASP A 174 15.54 -10.37 -3.15
CA ASP A 174 14.45 -11.34 -3.31
C ASP A 174 13.40 -10.85 -4.32
N ALA A 175 12.94 -9.61 -4.19
CA ALA A 175 12.03 -9.00 -5.16
C ALA A 175 12.63 -8.98 -6.58
N ARG A 176 13.93 -8.71 -6.75
CA ARG A 176 14.59 -8.72 -8.08
C ARG A 176 14.60 -10.10 -8.74
N ARG A 177 14.53 -11.19 -7.97
CA ARG A 177 14.42 -12.56 -8.51
C ARG A 177 13.01 -12.85 -8.99
N LYS A 178 12.00 -12.22 -8.39
CA LYS A 178 10.57 -12.47 -8.66
C LYS A 178 9.99 -11.59 -9.77
N PHE A 179 10.59 -10.42 -10.03
CA PHE A 179 10.09 -9.44 -11.00
C PHE A 179 11.11 -9.06 -12.06
N ASP A 180 10.64 -8.77 -13.27
CA ASP A 180 11.46 -8.35 -14.41
C ASP A 180 12.15 -7.01 -14.22
N LYS A 181 11.46 -6.08 -13.57
CA LYS A 181 11.99 -4.74 -13.34
C LYS A 181 11.63 -4.27 -11.94
N ILE A 182 12.58 -3.60 -11.29
CA ILE A 182 12.35 -2.87 -10.05
C ILE A 182 12.80 -1.43 -10.19
N GLN A 183 12.02 -0.51 -9.63
CA GLN A 183 12.36 0.90 -9.52
C GLN A 183 11.99 1.43 -8.13
N MET A 184 12.96 2.08 -7.48
CA MET A 184 12.74 2.83 -6.26
C MET A 184 12.35 4.26 -6.59
N ILE A 185 11.34 4.78 -5.90
CA ILE A 185 10.88 6.16 -6.05
C ILE A 185 10.61 6.79 -4.70
N LYS A 186 10.62 8.12 -4.68
CA LYS A 186 10.09 8.92 -3.59
C LYS A 186 9.11 9.94 -4.19
N PRO A 187 7.79 9.79 -3.96
CA PRO A 187 6.79 10.77 -4.40
C PRO A 187 7.09 12.16 -3.80
N ASP A 188 6.78 13.22 -4.53
CA ASP A 188 6.97 14.61 -4.11
C ASP A 188 6.02 14.98 -2.97
N SER A 189 4.85 14.33 -2.92
CA SER A 189 3.94 14.42 -1.77
C SER A 189 4.42 13.64 -0.55
N SER A 190 5.55 12.93 -0.60
CA SER A 190 6.17 12.38 0.60
C SER A 190 6.77 13.50 1.47
N ARG A 191 6.69 13.39 2.80
CA ARG A 191 7.34 14.38 3.67
C ARG A 191 8.85 14.25 3.49
N GLY A 192 9.56 15.37 3.27
CA GLY A 192 11.04 15.36 3.16
C GLY A 192 11.76 14.74 4.36
N SER A 193 11.16 14.82 5.56
CA SER A 193 11.69 14.18 6.77
C SER A 193 11.41 12.67 6.88
N SER A 194 10.54 12.11 6.03
CA SER A 194 10.22 10.69 6.03
C SER A 194 11.30 9.92 5.28
N ARG A 195 11.72 8.78 5.83
CA ARG A 195 12.59 7.81 5.14
C ARG A 195 11.82 6.90 4.18
N GLU A 196 10.50 7.08 4.06
CA GLU A 196 9.68 6.28 3.16
C GLU A 196 10.10 6.47 1.69
N GLN A 197 10.12 5.35 1.00
CA GLN A 197 10.23 5.21 -0.44
C GLN A 197 9.16 4.22 -0.90
N TYR A 198 8.92 4.17 -2.21
CA TYR A 198 8.08 3.13 -2.80
C TYR A 198 8.94 2.30 -3.76
N MET A 199 8.82 0.98 -3.64
CA MET A 199 9.35 0.03 -4.61
C MET A 199 8.23 -0.29 -5.60
N LEU A 200 8.48 -0.05 -6.88
CA LEU A 200 7.63 -0.48 -7.98
C LEU A 200 8.32 -1.68 -8.62
N ALA A 201 7.60 -2.78 -8.75
CA ALA A 201 8.05 -4.00 -9.37
C ALA A 201 7.09 -4.40 -10.49
N TRP A 202 7.64 -4.75 -11.65
CA TRP A 202 6.87 -5.10 -12.85
C TRP A 202 7.23 -6.48 -13.34
N GLY A 203 6.25 -7.14 -13.95
CA GLY A 203 6.45 -8.41 -14.61
C GLY A 203 6.79 -9.50 -13.60
N TYR A 204 5.82 -9.83 -12.74
CA TYR A 204 5.94 -10.99 -11.86
C TYR A 204 6.19 -12.23 -12.73
N ARG A 205 7.27 -12.97 -12.45
CA ARG A 205 7.70 -14.09 -13.29
C ARG A 205 6.83 -15.33 -13.16
N GLY A 206 6.01 -15.41 -12.10
CA GLY A 206 5.36 -16.64 -11.68
C GLY A 206 6.33 -17.52 -10.89
N GLY A 207 5.81 -18.28 -9.93
CA GLY A 207 6.58 -19.41 -9.39
C GLY A 207 6.73 -20.46 -10.49
N ASP A 208 7.94 -20.99 -10.67
CA ASP A 208 8.13 -22.21 -11.45
C ASP A 208 7.25 -23.30 -10.80
N GLU A 209 6.24 -23.82 -11.52
CA GLU A 209 5.62 -25.11 -11.18
C GLU A 209 6.63 -26.25 -11.44
#